data_AF-A0A1A8QA75-F1
#
_entry.id   AF-A0A1A8QA75-F1
#
_cell.length_a   1.000
_cell.length_b   1.000
_cell.length_c   1.000
_cell.angle_alpha   90.00
_cell.angle_beta   90.00
_cell.angle_gamma   90.00
#
_symmetry.space_group_name_H-M   'P 1'
#
loop_
_entity.id
_entity.type
_entity.pdbx_description
1 polymer ?
#
loop_
_entity_poly.entity_id
_entity_poly.type
_entity_poly.pdbx_seq_one_letter_code
_entity_poly.pdbx_strand_id
1 'polypeptide(L)'
;LKPQQSGVYFMYVEVKITCTSRCDTSVVHLNVGNKLTCDVDLPSHKQSVSKKCWTVSTLENEGLITQMRVPDKGFQDWKLDVTNSGLGLFLID
;
A
#
# COMPACT_ATOMS: atom_id res chain seq x y z
N LEU A 1 -0.27 5.11 12.41
CA LEU A 1 -1.40 4.57 13.20
C LEU A 1 -0.86 3.93 14.45
N LYS A 2 -1.60 3.97 15.55
CA LYS A 2 -1.22 3.28 16.78
C LYS A 2 -2.46 2.55 17.30
N PRO A 3 -2.42 1.23 17.55
CA PRO A 3 -3.51 0.52 18.19
C PRO A 3 -3.81 1.12 19.56
N GLN A 4 -5.09 1.13 19.95
CA GLN A 4 -5.49 1.57 21.29
C GLN A 4 -5.33 0.45 22.33
N GLN A 5 -5.39 -0.80 21.89
CA GLN A 5 -5.20 -1.98 22.73
C GLN A 5 -4.39 -3.03 21.98
N SER A 6 -3.71 -3.88 22.73
CA SER A 6 -3.04 -5.05 22.17
C SER A 6 -4.06 -6.09 21.72
N GLY A 7 -3.77 -6.79 20.64
CA GLY A 7 -4.64 -7.86 20.14
C GLY A 7 -4.27 -8.32 18.74
N VAL A 8 -5.13 -9.17 18.17
CA VAL A 8 -5.00 -9.65 16.79
C VAL A 8 -5.74 -8.70 15.85
N TYR A 9 -5.01 -8.14 14.89
CA TYR A 9 -5.56 -7.18 13.94
C TYR A 9 -5.55 -7.72 12.52
N PHE A 10 -6.66 -7.54 11.81
CA PHE A 10 -6.70 -7.54 10.36
C PHE A 10 -6.32 -6.14 9.86
N MET A 11 -5.33 -6.06 8.96
CA MET A 11 -4.92 -4.80 8.36
C MET A 11 -4.81 -4.91 6.84
N TYR A 12 -5.11 -3.82 6.15
CA TYR A 12 -4.93 -3.73 4.71
C TYR A 12 -4.41 -2.37 4.28
N VAL A 13 -3.73 -2.36 3.13
CA VAL A 13 -3.45 -1.19 2.31
C VAL A 13 -4.03 -1.46 0.93
N GLU A 14 -4.79 -0.52 0.42
CA GLU A 14 -5.37 -0.55 -0.90
C GLU A 14 -4.90 0.68 -1.66
N VAL A 15 -4.35 0.47 -2.85
CA VAL A 15 -3.88 1.55 -3.71
C VAL A 15 -4.50 1.44 -5.08
N LYS A 16 -4.77 2.59 -5.67
CA LYS A 16 -5.07 2.74 -7.08
C LYS A 16 -4.08 3.71 -7.69
N ILE A 17 -3.32 3.25 -8.67
CA ILE A 17 -2.30 4.04 -9.35
C ILE A 17 -2.72 4.16 -10.81
N THR A 18 -2.75 5.38 -11.33
CA THR A 18 -3.20 5.71 -12.68
C THR A 18 -2.05 6.30 -13.48
N CYS A 19 -1.97 5.91 -14.75
CA CYS A 19 -1.07 6.54 -15.71
C CYS A 19 -1.70 7.85 -16.18
N THR A 20 -0.90 8.93 -16.24
CA THR A 20 -1.36 10.24 -16.69
C THR A 20 -0.87 10.61 -18.09
N SER A 21 0.10 9.88 -18.65
CA SER A 21 0.68 10.14 -19.98
C SER A 21 1.38 8.89 -20.54
N ARG A 22 2.71 8.84 -20.62
CA ARG A 22 3.49 7.71 -21.15
C ARG A 22 4.23 7.03 -20.00
N CYS A 23 3.66 5.95 -19.52
CA CYS A 23 4.18 5.27 -18.34
C CYS A 23 5.01 4.04 -18.72
N ASP A 24 6.15 3.89 -18.06
CA ASP A 24 6.99 2.71 -18.17
C ASP A 24 6.55 1.61 -17.21
N THR A 25 7.02 0.39 -17.47
CA THR A 25 6.85 -0.71 -16.51
C THR A 25 7.62 -0.38 -15.23
N SER A 26 6.94 -0.44 -14.10
CA SER A 26 7.48 -0.09 -12.79
C SER A 26 6.95 -1.04 -11.70
N VAL A 27 7.56 -0.97 -10.52
CA VAL A 27 7.11 -1.69 -9.32
C VAL A 27 7.17 -0.73 -8.15
N VAL A 28 6.09 -0.64 -7.39
CA VAL A 28 6.01 0.14 -6.15
C VAL A 28 5.99 -0.79 -4.96
N HIS A 29 6.80 -0.49 -3.94
CA HIS A 29 6.85 -1.28 -2.71
C HIS A 29 6.04 -0.61 -1.61
N LEU A 30 5.11 -1.36 -1.04
CA LEU A 30 4.26 -0.93 0.07
C LEU A 30 4.64 -1.67 1.34
N ASN A 31 4.68 -0.95 2.46
CA ASN A 31 4.78 -1.59 3.77
C ASN A 31 4.02 -0.84 4.86
N VAL A 32 3.56 -1.59 5.87
CA VAL A 32 2.99 -1.07 7.13
C VAL A 32 3.86 -1.59 8.27
N GLY A 33 4.73 -0.72 8.77
CA GLY A 33 5.79 -1.10 9.71
C GLY A 33 6.59 -2.29 9.17
N ASN A 34 6.72 -3.33 9.99
CA ASN A 34 7.29 -4.64 9.65
C ASN A 34 6.21 -5.74 9.52
N LYS A 35 4.92 -5.38 9.52
CA LYS A 35 3.80 -6.32 9.66
C LYS A 35 3.21 -6.72 8.30
N LEU A 36 3.17 -5.78 7.35
CA LEU A 36 2.67 -5.98 6.00
C LEU A 36 3.69 -5.43 5.01
N THR A 37 4.06 -6.23 4.01
CA THR A 37 4.88 -5.83 2.85
C THR A 37 4.25 -6.38 1.58
N CYS A 38 4.16 -5.57 0.52
CA CYS A 38 3.74 -6.06 -0.78
C CYS A 38 4.23 -5.18 -1.93
N ASP A 39 4.29 -5.79 -3.11
CA ASP A 39 4.69 -5.12 -4.34
C ASP A 39 3.45 -4.88 -5.22
N VAL A 40 3.48 -3.74 -5.92
CA VAL A 40 2.45 -3.34 -6.88
C VAL A 40 3.11 -3.19 -8.24
N ASP A 41 2.84 -4.15 -9.12
CA ASP A 41 3.31 -4.12 -10.49
C ASP A 41 2.51 -3.10 -11.32
N LEU A 42 3.23 -2.22 -12.01
CA LEU A 42 2.70 -1.18 -12.87
C LEU A 42 3.16 -1.42 -14.30
N PRO A 43 2.52 -2.32 -15.06
CA PRO A 43 2.93 -2.60 -16.43
C PRO A 43 2.57 -1.43 -17.37
N SER A 44 3.47 -1.08 -18.29
CA SER A 44 3.34 0.06 -19.21
C SER A 44 2.08 0.09 -20.08
N HIS A 45 1.46 -1.07 -20.34
CA HIS A 45 0.27 -1.19 -21.17
C HIS A 45 -1.06 -0.96 -20.41
N LYS A 46 -1.00 -0.66 -19.10
CA LYS A 46 -2.20 -0.41 -18.28
C LYS A 46 -2.37 1.07 -18.01
N GLN A 47 -3.61 1.54 -18.08
CA GLN A 47 -3.95 2.92 -17.69
C GLN A 47 -4.14 3.06 -16.17
N SER A 48 -4.53 1.99 -15.49
CA SER A 48 -4.82 1.98 -14.05
C SER A 48 -4.53 0.60 -13.48
N VAL A 49 -3.95 0.59 -12.29
CA VAL A 49 -3.72 -0.62 -11.48
C VAL A 49 -4.31 -0.39 -10.10
N SER A 50 -5.13 -1.33 -9.65
CA SER A 50 -5.63 -1.38 -8.27
C SER A 50 -5.09 -2.62 -7.59
N LYS A 51 -4.53 -2.45 -6.39
CA LYS A 51 -4.00 -3.56 -5.60
C LYS A 51 -4.38 -3.37 -4.14
N LYS A 52 -4.91 -4.43 -3.55
CA LYS A 52 -5.15 -4.55 -2.11
C LYS A 52 -4.23 -5.61 -1.54
N CYS A 53 -3.48 -5.22 -0.51
CA CYS A 53 -2.61 -6.09 0.26
C CYS A 53 -3.13 -6.13 1.70
N TRP A 54 -3.11 -7.30 2.31
CA TRP A 54 -3.62 -7.48 3.67
C TRP A 54 -2.83 -8.53 4.41
N THR A 55 -2.94 -8.50 5.73
CA THR A 55 -2.39 -9.51 6.62
C THR A 55 -3.21 -9.54 7.92
N VAL A 56 -3.02 -10.60 8.69
CA VAL A 56 -3.45 -10.68 10.09
C VAL A 56 -2.20 -10.75 10.95
N SER A 57 -2.09 -9.85 11.94
CA SER A 57 -0.92 -9.81 12.80
C SER A 57 -1.27 -9.35 14.20
N THR A 58 -0.57 -9.90 15.18
CA THR A 58 -0.61 -9.40 16.56
C THR A 58 0.08 -8.05 16.62
N LEU A 59 -0.62 -7.08 17.19
CA LEU A 59 -0.10 -5.75 17.50
C LEU A 59 -0.23 -5.52 18.99
N GLU A 60 0.75 -4.83 19.55
CA GLU A 60 0.68 -4.26 20.88
C GLU A 60 0.43 -2.75 20.76
N ASN A 61 1.13 -1.95 21.56
CA ASN A 61 1.05 -0.49 21.53
C ASN A 61 2.10 0.15 20.60
N GLU A 62 2.63 -0.57 19.60
CA GLU A 62 3.58 0.02 18.66
C GLU A 62 2.91 0.98 17.66
N GLY A 63 3.63 2.05 17.30
CA GLY A 63 3.26 2.92 16.19
C GLY A 63 3.59 2.26 14.86
N LEU A 64 2.60 2.14 13.98
CA LEU A 64 2.74 1.68 12.60
C LEU A 64 2.83 2.86 11.64
N ILE A 65 3.86 2.84 10.79
CA ILE A 65 4.03 3.80 9.69
C ILE A 65 3.75 3.07 8.38
N THR A 66 2.88 3.63 7.57
CA THR A 66 2.65 3.18 6.19
C THR A 66 3.60 3.92 5.28
N GLN A 67 4.33 3.18 4.45
CA GLN A 67 5.27 3.74 3.49
C GLN A 67 5.01 3.16 2.11
N MET A 68 5.17 4.01 1.11
CA MET A 68 5.21 3.66 -0.30
C MET A 68 6.56 4.10 -0.84
N ARG A 69 7.35 3.16 -1.35
CA ARG A 69 8.64 3.44 -1.98
C ARG A 69 8.46 3.33 -3.48
N VAL A 70 8.69 4.45 -4.15
CA VAL A 70 8.70 4.55 -5.60
C VAL A 70 10.14 4.42 -6.10
N PRO A 71 10.37 3.77 -7.24
CA PRO A 71 11.71 3.68 -7.81
C PRO A 71 12.15 5.03 -8.39
N ASP A 72 13.45 5.28 -8.41
CA ASP A 72 14.03 6.53 -8.95
C ASP A 72 13.75 6.72 -10.45
N LYS A 73 13.46 5.63 -11.17
CA LYS A 73 13.17 5.60 -12.62
C LYS A 73 11.96 4.72 -12.92
N GLY A 74 11.26 5.02 -14.00
CA GLY A 74 10.10 4.26 -14.49
C GLY A 74 8.78 4.61 -13.79
N PHE A 75 8.80 5.44 -12.74
CA PHE A 75 7.59 5.93 -12.08
C PHE A 75 7.09 7.28 -12.65
N GLN A 76 7.79 7.84 -13.65
CA GLN A 76 7.35 9.05 -14.34
C GLN A 76 5.93 8.85 -14.91
N ASP A 77 5.07 9.85 -14.75
CA ASP A 77 3.66 9.85 -15.19
C ASP A 77 2.72 8.82 -14.52
N TRP A 78 3.20 8.05 -13.55
CA TRP A 78 2.33 7.30 -12.64
C TRP A 78 1.88 8.19 -11.48
N LYS A 79 0.60 8.12 -11.11
CA LYS A 79 0.01 8.92 -10.05
C LYS A 79 -0.85 8.08 -9.11
N LEU A 80 -0.69 8.29 -7.81
CA LEU A 80 -1.59 7.71 -6.81
C LEU A 80 -2.96 8.42 -6.83
N ASP A 81 -4.02 7.64 -7.01
CA ASP A 81 -5.40 8.09 -6.83
C ASP A 81 -5.73 8.06 -5.33
N VAL A 82 -5.46 9.19 -4.66
CA VAL A 82 -5.62 9.34 -3.19
C VAL A 82 -7.06 9.09 -2.74
N THR A 83 -8.05 9.35 -3.59
CA THR A 83 -9.47 9.19 -3.24
C THR A 83 -9.86 7.70 -3.17
N ASN A 84 -9.26 6.89 -4.03
CA ASN A 84 -9.54 5.46 -4.15
C ASN A 84 -8.42 4.59 -3.55
N SER A 85 -7.56 5.19 -2.74
CA SER A 85 -6.51 4.50 -2.00
C SER A 85 -6.74 4.72 -0.51
N GLY A 86 -6.37 3.74 0.31
CA GLY A 86 -6.59 3.82 1.74
C GLY A 86 -5.95 2.68 2.50
N LEU A 87 -6.12 2.74 3.81
CA LEU A 87 -5.73 1.67 4.71
C LEU A 87 -6.83 1.47 5.74
N GLY A 88 -7.01 0.22 6.16
CA GLY A 88 -7.84 -0.14 7.29
C GLY A 88 -7.07 -0.99 8.29
N LEU A 89 -7.46 -0.86 9.56
CA LEU A 89 -6.94 -1.62 10.68
C LEU A 89 -8.11 -1.96 11.60
N PHE A 90 -8.37 -3.25 11.80
CA PHE A 90 -9.52 -3.76 12.54
C PHE A 90 -9.04 -4.79 13.56
N LEU A 91 -9.43 -4.61 14.82
CA LEU A 91 -9.26 -5.66 15.81
C LEU A 91 -10.24 -6.79 15.50
N ILE A 92 -9.78 -8.03 15.55
CA ILE A 92 -10.58 -9.22 15.21
C ILE A 92 -10.58 -10.29 16.29
N ASP A 93 -10.03 -9.99 17.47
CA ASP A 93 -10.21 -10.80 18.69
C ASP A 93 -11.37 -10.29 19.55
#